data_AF-A0AAE5HDL4-F1
#
_entry.id   AF-A0AAE5HDL4-F1
#
_cell.length_a   1.000
_cell.length_b   1.000
_cell.length_c   1.000
_cell.angle_alpha   90.00
_cell.angle_beta   90.00
_cell.angle_gamma   90.00
#
_symmetry.space_group_name_H-M   'P 1'
#
loop_
_entity.id
_entity.type
_entity.pdbx_description
1 polymer ?
#
loop_
_entity_poly.entity_id
_entity_poly.type
_entity_poly.pdbx_seq_one_letter_code
_entity_poly.pdbx_strand_id
1 'polypeptide(L)'
;MSNENNNPTIGLSRRNVLIGLGAVGVASAGAGLGTTAFFSDEESFTDNTITAGQFELHVSQTTTMVDQGGIGPDEISFNAIGSEDEPAELNDGFLNIVDAKPGDSYQYCWEICVKHNPGFVEITLGAEESSGNDNGVQHVDADGTLGEYMLAVATLVDQNGDDEVVFTGTLGELVEAFEEGGLVHAVGGENPTYCHLPCETDVEGAPVGEPVELCVDLYLPTSADVGGEVEVAEEIFEIGEDDSPGNAVQGAQFVGSVDFAAEQCRHNDNPFEKYNVSTNAPQADPVEGDEDGNGDDDLTEGDGE
;
A
#
# COMPACT_ATOMS: atom_id res chain seq x y z
N MET A 1 -31.42 33.33 88.03
CA MET A 1 -32.87 33.25 87.73
C MET A 1 -32.99 32.70 86.33
N SER A 2 -33.70 31.58 86.20
CA SER A 2 -34.02 30.90 84.94
C SER A 2 -35.10 31.66 84.15
N ASN A 3 -35.29 31.18 82.91
CA ASN A 3 -36.48 31.29 82.06
C ASN A 3 -36.67 32.58 81.26
N GLU A 4 -37.14 32.57 80.00
CA GLU A 4 -37.69 31.49 79.18
C GLU A 4 -37.72 31.92 77.70
N ASN A 5 -37.48 30.93 76.83
CA ASN A 5 -37.97 30.74 75.47
C ASN A 5 -39.04 31.71 74.94
N ASN A 6 -38.89 32.19 73.69
CA ASN A 6 -39.58 31.57 72.55
C ASN A 6 -39.32 32.29 71.22
N ASN A 7 -39.04 31.47 70.23
CA ASN A 7 -38.87 31.76 68.81
C ASN A 7 -40.20 32.15 68.13
N PRO A 8 -40.18 33.11 67.19
CA PRO A 8 -40.91 32.92 65.95
C PRO A 8 -39.97 33.04 64.73
N THR A 9 -39.68 31.85 64.23
CA THR A 9 -39.51 31.41 62.84
C THR A 9 -39.81 32.39 61.69
N ILE A 10 -39.00 32.20 60.63
CA ILE A 10 -39.18 32.55 59.20
C ILE A 10 -38.81 34.00 58.86
N GLY A 11 -37.86 34.32 57.97
CA GLY A 11 -37.09 33.53 57.01
C GLY A 11 -36.66 34.45 55.85
N LEU A 12 -35.58 34.09 55.14
CA LEU A 12 -34.94 34.76 53.99
C LEU A 12 -33.84 35.78 54.36
N SER A 13 -32.58 35.64 53.94
CA SER A 13 -31.88 34.52 53.31
C SER A 13 -30.39 34.75 53.54
N ARG A 14 -29.65 33.73 53.99
CA ARG A 14 -28.17 33.75 54.14
C ARG A 14 -27.42 33.87 52.80
N ARG A 15 -28.11 34.22 51.71
CA ARG A 15 -27.65 34.08 50.32
C ARG A 15 -26.84 35.26 49.79
N ASN A 16 -26.87 36.44 50.38
CA ASN A 16 -26.30 37.63 49.72
C ASN A 16 -25.04 38.22 50.38
N VAL A 17 -24.49 37.60 51.43
CA VAL A 17 -23.35 38.20 52.18
C VAL A 17 -22.08 37.30 52.21
N LEU A 18 -22.10 36.12 51.56
CA LEU A 18 -20.92 35.24 51.47
C LEU A 18 -20.35 35.10 50.04
N ILE A 19 -20.69 35.99 49.10
CA ILE A 19 -20.22 35.96 47.71
C ILE A 19 -18.92 36.80 47.50
N GLY A 20 -18.51 37.61 48.48
CA GLY A 20 -17.53 38.67 48.24
C GLY A 20 -16.04 38.37 48.43
N LEU A 21 -15.60 37.36 49.20
CA LEU A 21 -14.17 37.24 49.57
C LEU A 21 -13.75 35.83 50.02
N GLY A 22 -14.36 34.80 49.44
CA GLY A 22 -14.09 33.38 49.74
C GLY A 22 -14.27 32.41 48.57
N ALA A 23 -14.27 32.90 47.33
CA ALA A 23 -14.50 32.12 46.11
C ALA A 23 -13.20 31.79 45.34
N VAL A 24 -12.08 31.67 46.05
CA VAL A 24 -10.86 30.99 45.55
C VAL A 24 -10.48 29.97 46.62
N GLY A 25 -11.15 28.82 46.61
CA GLY A 25 -10.91 27.78 47.61
C GLY A 25 -12.02 26.74 47.69
N VAL A 26 -11.89 25.71 46.86
CA VAL A 26 -12.55 24.39 46.96
C VAL A 26 -14.04 24.36 46.56
N ALA A 27 -14.26 24.33 45.25
CA ALA A 27 -15.28 23.49 44.62
C ALA A 27 -14.62 22.66 43.52
N SER A 28 -13.85 21.67 43.95
CA SER A 28 -13.42 20.53 43.15
C SER A 28 -14.64 19.64 42.88
N ALA A 29 -15.19 19.72 41.68
CA ALA A 29 -16.02 18.68 41.06
C ALA A 29 -16.09 18.95 39.55
N GLY A 30 -15.20 18.31 38.77
CA GLY A 30 -15.36 18.22 37.31
C GLY A 30 -14.13 18.45 36.44
N ALA A 31 -12.93 18.71 36.98
CA ALA A 31 -11.72 18.80 36.17
C ALA A 31 -10.52 18.28 36.97
N GLY A 32 -10.08 17.06 36.64
CA GLY A 32 -8.92 16.44 37.29
C GLY A 32 -8.80 14.91 37.17
N LEU A 33 -9.74 14.23 36.51
CA LEU A 33 -9.64 12.82 36.09
C LEU A 33 -10.42 12.62 34.77
N GLY A 34 -9.85 11.91 33.79
CA GLY A 34 -10.54 11.48 32.56
C GLY A 34 -10.29 12.38 31.34
N THR A 35 -9.16 12.33 30.62
CA THR A 35 -8.75 11.20 29.78
C THR A 35 -7.67 10.34 30.42
N THR A 36 -7.99 9.70 31.54
CA THR A 36 -7.68 8.28 31.60
C THR A 36 -8.45 7.66 30.44
N ALA A 37 -7.76 7.33 29.34
CA ALA A 37 -8.33 6.33 28.44
C ALA A 37 -8.69 5.15 29.34
N PHE A 38 -9.98 4.84 29.34
CA PHE A 38 -10.51 3.66 30.00
C PHE A 38 -9.99 2.47 29.19
N PHE A 39 -8.75 2.07 29.46
CA PHE A 39 -8.27 0.74 29.16
C PHE A 39 -8.92 -0.18 30.20
N SER A 40 -10.18 -0.55 29.98
CA SER A 40 -10.80 -1.66 30.70
C SER A 40 -10.89 -2.91 29.83
N ASP A 41 -9.99 -3.04 28.89
CA ASP A 41 -9.51 -4.39 28.64
C ASP A 41 -8.59 -4.72 29.81
N GLU A 42 -9.23 -5.23 30.87
CA GLU A 42 -8.57 -6.15 31.78
C GLU A 42 -8.37 -7.45 31.01
N GLU A 43 -7.48 -7.41 30.02
CA GLU A 43 -6.92 -8.62 29.45
C GLU A 43 -6.03 -9.23 30.53
N SER A 44 -6.49 -10.36 31.05
CA SER A 44 -5.65 -11.30 31.75
C SER A 44 -4.51 -11.69 30.81
N PHE A 45 -3.36 -11.05 30.94
CA PHE A 45 -2.10 -11.50 30.36
C PHE A 45 -1.55 -12.69 31.12
N THR A 46 -2.36 -13.75 31.22
CA THR A 46 -1.86 -15.09 31.48
C THR A 46 -1.29 -15.58 30.15
N ASP A 47 0.05 -15.55 30.05
CA ASP A 47 0.88 -15.96 28.91
C ASP A 47 1.17 -14.94 27.79
N ASN A 48 1.07 -13.63 28.06
CA ASN A 48 1.56 -12.63 27.09
C ASN A 48 3.08 -12.48 27.16
N THR A 49 3.78 -13.25 26.33
CA THR A 49 5.18 -12.99 25.97
C THR A 49 5.20 -11.78 25.02
N ILE A 50 5.52 -10.59 25.53
CA ILE A 50 5.92 -9.47 24.67
C ILE A 50 7.36 -9.74 24.23
N THR A 51 7.50 -10.58 23.19
CA THR A 51 8.67 -10.53 22.32
C THR A 51 8.33 -9.48 21.27
N ALA A 52 9.03 -8.35 21.27
CA ALA A 52 9.16 -7.57 20.04
C ALA A 52 9.83 -8.52 19.03
N GLY A 53 9.02 -9.13 18.18
CA GLY A 53 9.50 -10.09 17.17
C GLY A 53 10.18 -9.33 16.03
N GLN A 54 11.19 -9.96 15.43
CA GLN A 54 11.79 -9.50 14.17
C GLN A 54 10.72 -9.51 13.07
N PHE A 55 10.77 -8.58 12.12
CA PHE A 55 9.93 -8.58 10.92
C PHE A 55 10.80 -8.10 9.78
N GLU A 56 10.85 -8.87 8.71
CA GLU A 56 11.76 -8.64 7.59
C GLU A 56 11.09 -9.11 6.31
N LEU A 57 11.26 -8.34 5.25
CA LEU A 57 10.91 -8.74 3.90
C LEU A 57 12.21 -9.10 3.17
N HIS A 58 12.24 -10.29 2.59
CA HIS A 58 13.29 -10.73 1.69
C HIS A 58 12.67 -10.96 0.33
N VAL A 59 13.25 -10.35 -0.71
CA VAL A 59 12.84 -10.55 -2.10
C VAL A 59 14.09 -10.91 -2.89
N SER A 60 14.03 -11.98 -3.65
CA SER A 60 15.11 -12.39 -4.56
C SER A 60 14.58 -12.52 -5.98
N GLN A 61 15.33 -12.02 -6.96
CA GLN A 61 15.04 -12.28 -8.37
C GLN A 61 15.61 -13.64 -8.74
N THR A 62 14.76 -14.59 -9.13
CA THR A 62 15.13 -16.01 -9.26
C THR A 62 15.38 -16.43 -10.71
N THR A 63 14.56 -15.94 -11.64
CA THR A 63 14.60 -16.38 -13.03
C THR A 63 14.47 -15.19 -13.97
N THR A 64 15.44 -15.06 -14.87
CA THR A 64 15.33 -14.17 -16.04
C THR A 64 15.57 -14.99 -17.30
N MET A 65 14.56 -15.09 -18.16
CA MET A 65 14.73 -15.65 -19.50
C MET A 65 14.65 -14.51 -20.51
N VAL A 66 15.59 -14.50 -21.46
CA VAL A 66 15.57 -13.56 -22.58
C VAL A 66 15.84 -14.37 -23.84
N ASP A 67 14.80 -14.61 -24.62
CA ASP A 67 14.92 -15.25 -25.93
C ASP A 67 14.85 -14.18 -27.02
N GLN A 68 15.98 -13.93 -27.69
CA GLN A 68 16.06 -13.05 -28.87
C GLN A 68 16.28 -13.85 -30.16
N GLY A 69 15.72 -15.06 -30.24
CA GLY A 69 15.78 -15.94 -31.40
C GLY A 69 17.18 -16.43 -31.76
N GLY A 70 18.13 -16.42 -30.82
CA GLY A 70 19.51 -16.88 -31.02
C GLY A 70 20.51 -15.85 -31.58
N ILE A 71 20.14 -14.55 -31.64
CA ILE A 71 20.88 -13.53 -32.39
C ILE A 71 21.18 -12.27 -31.54
N GLY A 72 20.61 -12.18 -30.34
CA GLY A 72 20.67 -11.02 -29.46
C GLY A 72 21.95 -10.88 -28.62
N PRO A 73 22.40 -9.65 -28.30
CA PRO A 73 23.50 -9.45 -27.35
C PRO A 73 23.12 -9.81 -25.90
N ASP A 74 21.82 -9.80 -25.59
CA ASP A 74 21.28 -10.02 -24.25
C ASP A 74 20.55 -11.37 -24.12
N GLU A 75 20.81 -12.33 -25.03
CA GLU A 75 20.23 -13.68 -24.95
C GLU A 75 20.70 -14.41 -23.68
N ILE A 76 19.74 -14.83 -22.86
CA ILE A 76 19.98 -15.60 -21.64
C ILE A 76 19.07 -16.84 -21.69
N SER A 77 19.67 -18.00 -21.98
CA SER A 77 19.00 -19.29 -21.97
C SER A 77 19.16 -19.98 -20.62
N PHE A 78 18.08 -20.64 -20.15
CA PHE A 78 17.94 -21.41 -18.91
C PHE A 78 19.13 -22.33 -18.54
N ASN A 79 19.93 -22.77 -19.52
CA ASN A 79 21.13 -23.58 -19.26
C ASN A 79 22.30 -22.83 -18.58
N ALA A 80 22.21 -21.52 -18.38
CA ALA A 80 23.24 -20.72 -17.68
C ALA A 80 22.94 -20.46 -16.20
N ILE A 81 21.69 -20.61 -15.74
CA ILE A 81 21.26 -20.31 -14.35
C ILE A 81 21.07 -21.62 -13.54
N GLY A 82 21.21 -22.79 -14.17
CA GLY A 82 21.13 -24.10 -13.52
C GLY A 82 22.43 -24.66 -12.93
N SER A 83 23.49 -23.86 -12.78
CA SER A 83 24.62 -24.26 -11.93
C SER A 83 24.32 -23.84 -10.50
N GLU A 84 24.19 -24.82 -9.61
CA GLU A 84 23.95 -24.71 -8.16
C GLU A 84 25.03 -23.92 -7.37
N ASP A 85 25.84 -23.09 -8.04
CA ASP A 85 26.96 -22.33 -7.47
C ASP A 85 26.80 -20.85 -7.84
N GLU A 86 26.05 -20.11 -7.02
CA GLU A 86 25.79 -18.65 -7.03
C GLU A 86 24.46 -18.24 -7.71
N PRO A 87 23.35 -18.15 -6.95
CA PRO A 87 22.29 -17.23 -7.36
C PRO A 87 22.94 -15.85 -7.49
N ALA A 88 22.86 -15.24 -8.67
CA ALA A 88 23.19 -13.84 -8.77
C ALA A 88 22.18 -13.11 -7.89
N GLU A 89 22.59 -12.68 -6.69
CA GLU A 89 21.83 -11.74 -5.87
C GLU A 89 21.76 -10.40 -6.63
N LEU A 90 20.92 -10.35 -7.67
CA LEU A 90 20.43 -9.14 -8.25
C LEU A 90 19.26 -8.70 -7.35
N ASN A 91 19.58 -7.85 -6.37
CA ASN A 91 18.58 -7.11 -5.58
C ASN A 91 17.86 -6.02 -6.40
N ASP A 92 17.97 -6.07 -7.72
CA ASP A 92 17.54 -5.01 -8.59
C ASP A 92 16.18 -5.42 -9.16
N GLY A 93 15.12 -5.03 -8.45
CA GLY A 93 13.73 -5.05 -8.91
C GLY A 93 13.55 -4.12 -10.11
N PHE A 94 14.19 -4.43 -11.23
CA PHE A 94 14.11 -3.65 -12.46
C PHE A 94 13.70 -4.55 -13.61
N LEU A 95 12.81 -4.01 -14.45
CA LEU A 95 12.44 -4.55 -15.75
C LEU A 95 13.17 -3.70 -16.79
N ASN A 96 14.28 -4.17 -17.34
CA ASN A 96 15.06 -3.40 -18.30
C ASN A 96 15.09 -4.11 -19.65
N ILE A 97 14.44 -3.51 -20.64
CA ILE A 97 14.33 -4.05 -21.99
C ILE A 97 14.93 -3.03 -22.96
N VAL A 98 16.02 -3.43 -23.60
CA VAL A 98 16.75 -2.63 -24.58
C VAL A 98 16.82 -3.37 -25.91
N ASP A 99 16.60 -2.65 -27.01
CA ASP A 99 16.72 -3.20 -28.37
C ASP A 99 15.85 -4.44 -28.65
N ALA A 100 14.65 -4.50 -28.04
CA ALA A 100 13.70 -5.56 -28.28
C ALA A 100 13.30 -5.61 -29.77
N LYS A 101 13.23 -6.83 -30.30
CA LYS A 101 12.83 -7.12 -31.68
C LYS A 101 11.54 -7.93 -31.66
N PRO A 102 10.68 -7.76 -32.67
CA PRO A 102 9.53 -8.64 -32.82
C PRO A 102 9.98 -10.11 -32.78
N GLY A 103 9.34 -10.89 -31.92
CA GLY A 103 9.63 -12.29 -31.64
C GLY A 103 10.43 -12.51 -30.35
N ASP A 104 10.94 -11.45 -29.73
CA ASP A 104 11.64 -11.56 -28.45
C ASP A 104 10.65 -11.85 -27.32
N SER A 105 11.06 -12.70 -26.38
CA SER A 105 10.34 -12.96 -25.13
C SER A 105 11.23 -12.75 -23.91
N TYR A 106 10.60 -12.31 -22.82
CA TYR A 106 11.25 -12.04 -21.55
C TYR A 106 10.43 -12.66 -20.42
N GLN A 107 11.09 -13.24 -19.42
CA GLN A 107 10.44 -13.67 -18.18
C GLN A 107 11.23 -13.12 -17.01
N TYR A 108 10.54 -12.52 -16.02
CA TYR A 108 11.13 -12.03 -14.78
C TYR A 108 10.37 -12.57 -13.60
N CYS A 109 11.03 -13.33 -12.72
CA CYS A 109 10.41 -13.89 -11.52
C CYS A 109 11.07 -13.37 -10.23
N TRP A 110 10.25 -13.08 -9.24
CA TRP A 110 10.66 -12.70 -7.89
C TRP A 110 10.06 -13.65 -6.86
N GLU A 111 10.92 -14.18 -5.99
CA GLU A 111 10.53 -14.93 -4.81
C GLU A 111 10.42 -13.97 -3.62
N ILE A 112 9.26 -13.96 -2.98
CA ILE A 112 8.86 -13.05 -1.91
C ILE A 112 8.70 -13.84 -0.61
N CYS A 113 9.49 -13.45 0.40
CA CYS A 113 9.62 -14.16 1.66
C CYS A 113 9.53 -13.17 2.83
N VAL A 114 8.37 -13.12 3.49
CA VAL A 114 8.21 -12.41 4.76
C VAL A 114 8.77 -13.30 5.88
N LYS A 115 9.68 -12.79 6.71
CA LYS A 115 10.34 -13.58 7.76
C LYS A 115 9.84 -13.23 9.15
N HIS A 116 9.98 -14.22 10.03
CA HIS A 116 9.75 -14.24 11.48
C HIS A 116 8.30 -14.02 11.93
N ASN A 117 7.56 -13.08 11.33
CA ASN A 117 6.18 -12.77 11.65
C ASN A 117 5.33 -12.63 10.38
N PRO A 118 4.03 -12.98 10.43
CA PRO A 118 3.14 -12.80 9.30
C PRO A 118 3.03 -11.33 8.85
N GLY A 119 2.96 -11.11 7.54
CA GLY A 119 2.92 -9.78 6.94
C GLY A 119 2.10 -9.72 5.66
N PHE A 120 1.56 -8.54 5.38
CA PHE A 120 1.06 -8.17 4.07
C PHE A 120 2.23 -7.74 3.19
N VAL A 121 2.11 -7.96 1.89
CA VAL A 121 3.06 -7.48 0.88
C VAL A 121 2.30 -6.67 -0.16
N GLU A 122 2.83 -5.49 -0.49
CA GLU A 122 2.40 -4.63 -1.59
C GLU A 122 3.51 -4.61 -2.64
N ILE A 123 3.10 -4.69 -3.90
CA ILE A 123 3.97 -4.47 -5.05
C ILE A 123 3.53 -3.21 -5.79
N THR A 124 4.49 -2.40 -6.23
CA THR A 124 4.25 -1.26 -7.12
C THR A 124 5.19 -1.35 -8.31
N LEU A 125 4.69 -1.01 -9.50
CA LEU A 125 5.47 -0.90 -10.72
C LEU A 125 5.43 0.53 -11.23
N GLY A 126 6.59 1.17 -11.30
CA GLY A 126 6.77 2.43 -12.02
C GLY A 126 7.59 2.18 -13.29
N ALA A 127 7.35 2.92 -14.36
CA ALA A 127 8.17 2.78 -15.57
C ALA A 127 8.39 4.09 -16.31
N GLU A 128 9.52 4.16 -17.01
CA GLU A 128 9.82 5.14 -18.04
C GLU A 128 10.10 4.41 -19.35
N GLU A 129 9.51 4.88 -20.44
CA GLU A 129 9.77 4.33 -21.77
C GLU A 129 10.10 5.41 -22.78
N SER A 130 10.79 5.01 -23.84
CA SER A 130 11.10 5.88 -24.97
C SER A 130 10.88 5.11 -26.27
N SER A 131 10.28 5.79 -27.25
CA SER A 131 10.22 5.28 -28.61
C SER A 131 11.62 5.19 -29.22
N GLY A 132 11.70 4.41 -30.29
CA GLY A 132 12.91 4.24 -31.05
C GLY A 132 13.44 5.54 -31.67
N ASN A 133 14.63 5.46 -32.25
CA ASN A 133 15.10 6.50 -33.15
C ASN A 133 15.53 5.88 -34.48
N ASP A 134 15.45 6.69 -35.54
CA ASP A 134 15.74 6.24 -36.90
C ASP A 134 17.20 5.81 -37.11
N ASN A 135 18.09 6.01 -36.13
CA ASN A 135 19.53 5.81 -36.22
C ASN A 135 20.14 6.41 -37.51
N GLY A 136 19.53 7.49 -38.04
CA GLY A 136 19.92 8.13 -39.31
C GLY A 136 19.54 7.36 -40.58
N VAL A 137 18.68 6.35 -40.49
CA VAL A 137 18.16 5.56 -41.61
C VAL A 137 16.80 6.14 -42.02
N GLN A 138 16.73 6.77 -43.19
CA GLN A 138 15.45 7.17 -43.78
C GLN A 138 14.69 5.87 -44.10
N HIS A 139 13.43 5.74 -43.66
CA HIS A 139 12.48 4.61 -43.86
C HIS A 139 12.13 3.74 -42.64
N VAL A 140 12.34 4.21 -41.41
CA VAL A 140 11.72 3.60 -40.23
C VAL A 140 10.87 4.64 -39.52
N ASP A 141 9.55 4.44 -39.54
CA ASP A 141 8.67 5.10 -38.57
C ASP A 141 8.89 4.32 -37.27
N ALA A 142 9.71 4.87 -36.36
CA ALA A 142 10.11 4.25 -35.09
C ALA A 142 9.51 5.03 -33.91
N ASP A 143 8.21 5.31 -33.99
CA ASP A 143 7.46 6.14 -33.05
C ASP A 143 6.68 5.35 -32.00
N GLY A 144 6.60 4.02 -32.13
CA GLY A 144 5.96 3.13 -31.17
C GLY A 144 6.77 2.92 -29.90
N THR A 145 6.08 2.56 -28.81
CA THR A 145 6.70 2.22 -27.52
C THR A 145 6.54 0.75 -27.20
N LEU A 146 7.35 0.20 -26.29
CA LEU A 146 7.23 -1.21 -25.91
C LEU A 146 5.97 -1.46 -25.09
N GLY A 147 5.52 -0.49 -24.28
CA GLY A 147 4.29 -0.58 -23.52
C GLY A 147 3.05 -0.84 -24.38
N GLU A 148 3.00 -0.29 -25.60
CA GLU A 148 1.85 -0.44 -26.50
C GLU A 148 1.74 -1.84 -27.11
N TYR A 149 2.87 -2.47 -27.46
CA TYR A 149 2.87 -3.68 -28.30
C TYR A 149 3.30 -4.95 -27.58
N MET A 150 4.05 -4.84 -26.49
CA MET A 150 4.53 -6.01 -25.77
C MET A 150 3.38 -6.60 -24.95
N LEU A 151 3.03 -7.84 -25.23
CA LEU A 151 2.07 -8.60 -24.43
C LEU A 151 2.68 -8.91 -23.08
N ALA A 152 1.87 -8.87 -22.04
CA ALA A 152 2.28 -9.09 -20.66
C ALA A 152 1.28 -9.97 -19.92
N VAL A 153 1.82 -10.97 -19.24
CA VAL A 153 1.08 -11.85 -18.32
C VAL A 153 1.83 -11.88 -17.01
N ALA A 154 1.13 -11.61 -15.91
CA ALA A 154 1.70 -11.79 -14.58
C ALA A 154 1.03 -12.98 -13.89
N THR A 155 1.85 -13.89 -13.37
CA THR A 155 1.41 -15.09 -12.65
C THR A 155 1.95 -15.09 -11.24
N LEU A 156 1.16 -15.59 -10.31
CA LEU A 156 1.52 -15.74 -8.91
C LEU A 156 1.43 -17.20 -8.50
N VAL A 157 2.51 -17.72 -7.90
CA VAL A 157 2.51 -19.01 -7.21
C VAL A 157 2.36 -18.74 -5.72
N ASP A 158 1.24 -19.16 -5.15
CA ASP A 158 0.89 -18.86 -3.76
C ASP A 158 1.59 -19.78 -2.74
N GLN A 159 1.33 -19.58 -1.44
CA GLN A 159 1.98 -20.37 -0.36
C GLN A 159 1.56 -21.85 -0.32
N ASN A 160 0.56 -22.27 -1.10
CA ASN A 160 0.21 -23.68 -1.30
C ASN A 160 0.88 -24.29 -2.53
N GLY A 161 1.54 -23.46 -3.36
CA GLY A 161 2.11 -23.85 -4.64
C GLY A 161 1.08 -23.86 -5.78
N ASP A 162 -0.07 -23.21 -5.61
CA ASP A 162 -1.08 -23.06 -6.66
C ASP A 162 -0.74 -21.82 -7.51
N ASP A 163 -0.80 -21.96 -8.83
CA ASP A 163 -0.54 -20.92 -9.82
C ASP A 163 -1.83 -20.18 -10.22
N GLU A 164 -1.75 -18.85 -10.26
CA GLU A 164 -2.87 -17.97 -10.64
C GLU A 164 -2.39 -16.85 -11.56
N VAL A 165 -3.11 -16.62 -12.66
CA VAL A 165 -2.89 -15.44 -13.50
C VAL A 165 -3.50 -14.22 -12.80
N VAL A 166 -2.67 -13.27 -12.42
CA VAL A 166 -3.08 -12.04 -11.72
C VAL A 166 -3.19 -10.84 -12.65
N PHE A 167 -2.65 -10.92 -13.86
CA PHE A 167 -2.77 -9.90 -14.90
C PHE A 167 -2.59 -10.49 -16.30
N THR A 168 -3.38 -10.00 -17.25
CA THR A 168 -3.25 -10.27 -18.69
C THR A 168 -3.52 -8.98 -19.46
N GLY A 169 -2.63 -8.59 -20.36
CA GLY A 169 -2.78 -7.39 -21.17
C GLY A 169 -1.51 -7.01 -21.91
N THR A 170 -1.31 -5.72 -22.11
CA THR A 170 -0.05 -5.15 -22.62
C THR A 170 0.87 -4.73 -21.48
N LEU A 171 2.16 -4.52 -21.78
CA LEU A 171 3.14 -4.03 -20.81
C LEU A 171 2.77 -2.65 -20.28
N GLY A 172 2.18 -1.77 -21.10
CA GLY A 172 1.69 -0.47 -20.66
C GLY A 172 0.54 -0.60 -19.66
N GLU A 173 -0.43 -1.47 -19.96
CA GLU A 173 -1.54 -1.76 -19.03
C GLU A 173 -1.06 -2.42 -17.74
N LEU A 174 0.00 -3.25 -17.79
CA LEU A 174 0.62 -3.82 -16.60
C LEU A 174 1.18 -2.71 -15.70
N VAL A 175 1.92 -1.76 -16.27
CA VAL A 175 2.44 -0.61 -15.52
C VAL A 175 1.29 0.17 -14.88
N GLU A 176 0.24 0.49 -15.64
CA GLU A 176 -0.93 1.20 -15.11
C GLU A 176 -1.62 0.43 -13.98
N ALA A 177 -1.79 -0.89 -14.12
CA ALA A 177 -2.44 -1.73 -13.13
C ALA A 177 -1.68 -1.79 -11.80
N PHE A 178 -0.35 -1.73 -11.85
CA PHE A 178 0.52 -1.83 -10.68
C PHE A 178 1.08 -0.48 -10.21
N GLU A 179 0.77 0.65 -10.88
CA GLU A 179 1.23 1.99 -10.49
C GLU A 179 0.62 2.44 -9.14
N GLU A 180 -0.65 2.11 -8.88
CA GLU A 180 -1.34 2.48 -7.64
C GLU A 180 -1.01 1.57 -6.45
N GLY A 181 -0.29 0.47 -6.70
CA GLY A 181 0.02 -0.56 -5.72
C GLY A 181 -1.01 -1.71 -5.71
N GLY A 182 -0.51 -2.95 -5.71
CA GLY A 182 -1.31 -4.16 -5.62
C GLY A 182 -0.92 -4.99 -4.40
N LEU A 183 -1.91 -5.45 -3.63
CA LEU A 183 -1.65 -6.42 -2.57
C LEU A 183 -1.35 -7.78 -3.18
N VAL A 184 -0.21 -8.37 -2.80
CA VAL A 184 0.13 -9.74 -3.16
C VAL A 184 -0.61 -10.68 -2.21
N HIS A 185 -1.43 -11.57 -2.74
CA HIS A 185 -2.09 -12.57 -1.91
C HIS A 185 -1.11 -13.70 -1.51
N ALA A 186 -1.26 -14.19 -0.29
CA ALA A 186 -0.57 -15.35 0.23
C ALA A 186 -1.21 -16.66 -0.25
N VAL A 187 -2.55 -16.67 -0.37
CA VAL A 187 -3.32 -17.78 -0.93
C VAL A 187 -4.39 -17.21 -1.84
N GLY A 188 -4.46 -17.72 -3.07
CA GLY A 188 -5.33 -17.24 -4.13
C GLY A 188 -6.78 -17.75 -4.08
N GLY A 189 -7.51 -17.53 -5.18
CA GLY A 189 -8.87 -18.03 -5.40
C GLY A 189 -10.01 -17.07 -5.01
N GLU A 190 -11.25 -17.58 -4.90
CA GLU A 190 -12.47 -16.74 -4.76
C GLU A 190 -12.47 -15.82 -3.53
N ASN A 191 -11.71 -16.17 -2.47
CA ASN A 191 -11.54 -15.36 -1.27
C ASN A 191 -10.07 -15.33 -0.88
N PRO A 192 -9.25 -14.50 -1.56
CA PRO A 192 -7.82 -14.51 -1.37
C PRO A 192 -7.46 -14.07 0.05
N THR A 193 -6.41 -14.69 0.60
CA THR A 193 -5.82 -14.30 1.89
C THR A 193 -4.54 -13.53 1.62
N TYR A 194 -4.39 -12.34 2.21
CA TYR A 194 -3.25 -11.45 1.96
C TYR A 194 -2.19 -11.45 3.06
N CYS A 195 -2.49 -12.03 4.22
CA CYS A 195 -1.52 -12.14 5.30
C CYS A 195 -0.65 -13.38 5.08
N HIS A 196 0.58 -13.16 4.64
CA HIS A 196 1.57 -14.20 4.38
C HIS A 196 2.05 -14.81 5.69
N LEU A 197 2.08 -16.13 5.77
CA LEU A 197 2.82 -16.81 6.84
C LEU A 197 4.32 -16.59 6.62
N PRO A 198 5.12 -16.55 7.70
CA PRO A 198 6.54 -16.34 7.54
C PRO A 198 7.20 -17.54 6.84
N CYS A 199 8.09 -17.29 5.88
CA CYS A 199 8.89 -18.33 5.21
C CYS A 199 9.94 -18.96 6.16
N GLU A 200 10.42 -18.19 7.13
CA GLU A 200 11.36 -18.64 8.15
C GLU A 200 10.99 -17.98 9.48
N THR A 201 11.15 -18.69 10.60
CA THR A 201 10.95 -18.11 11.93
C THR A 201 11.80 -18.80 12.99
N ASP A 202 12.24 -18.03 13.99
CA ASP A 202 12.99 -18.54 15.14
C ASP A 202 12.09 -19.15 16.22
N VAL A 203 10.77 -19.06 16.05
CA VAL A 203 9.79 -19.55 17.02
C VAL A 203 9.50 -21.02 16.77
N GLU A 204 9.97 -21.88 17.67
CA GLU A 204 9.77 -23.32 17.58
C GLU A 204 8.28 -23.69 17.53
N GLY A 205 7.86 -24.39 16.47
CA GLY A 205 6.48 -24.84 16.27
C GLY A 205 5.52 -23.78 15.74
N ALA A 206 5.99 -22.58 15.40
CA ALA A 206 5.18 -21.60 14.70
C ALA A 206 4.90 -22.04 13.25
N PRO A 207 3.73 -21.67 12.68
CA PRO A 207 3.42 -21.96 11.29
C PRO A 207 4.36 -21.18 10.36
N VAL A 208 4.82 -21.87 9.31
CA VAL A 208 5.59 -21.29 8.20
C VAL A 208 4.85 -21.57 6.90
N GLY A 209 4.97 -20.65 5.94
CA GLY A 209 4.47 -20.83 4.57
C GLY A 209 5.62 -20.93 3.60
N GLU A 210 5.38 -21.46 2.41
CA GLU A 210 6.37 -21.33 1.32
C GLU A 210 6.45 -19.85 0.89
N PRO A 211 7.59 -19.42 0.31
CA PRO A 211 7.66 -18.14 -0.39
C PRO A 211 6.63 -18.07 -1.52
N VAL A 212 6.16 -16.87 -1.81
CA VAL A 212 5.30 -16.61 -2.98
C VAL A 212 6.19 -16.21 -4.14
N GLU A 213 5.92 -16.74 -5.34
CA GLU A 213 6.65 -16.36 -6.55
C GLU A 213 5.75 -15.51 -7.46
N LEU A 214 6.22 -14.35 -7.90
CA LEU A 214 5.57 -13.53 -8.91
C LEU A 214 6.42 -13.56 -10.18
N CYS A 215 5.84 -14.02 -11.29
CA CYS A 215 6.48 -13.98 -12.60
C CYS A 215 5.76 -13.00 -13.53
N VAL A 216 6.52 -12.29 -14.35
CA VAL A 216 6.03 -11.47 -15.45
C VAL A 216 6.63 -12.00 -16.75
N ASP A 217 5.76 -12.53 -17.60
CA ASP A 217 6.07 -13.05 -18.92
C ASP A 217 5.67 -12.03 -19.99
N LEU A 218 6.62 -11.73 -20.87
CA LEU A 218 6.50 -10.72 -21.90
C LEU A 218 6.79 -11.32 -23.27
N TYR A 219 6.02 -10.92 -24.27
CA TYR A 219 6.25 -11.31 -25.66
C TYR A 219 5.98 -10.15 -26.61
N LEU A 220 6.86 -9.93 -27.58
CA LEU A 220 6.68 -8.91 -28.61
C LEU A 220 6.19 -9.54 -29.93
N PRO A 221 4.94 -9.29 -30.36
CA PRO A 221 4.37 -9.97 -31.53
C PRO A 221 5.07 -9.69 -32.86
N THR A 222 5.21 -10.73 -33.68
CA THR A 222 5.77 -10.64 -35.04
C THR A 222 4.69 -10.49 -36.11
N SER A 223 5.09 -10.05 -37.30
CA SER A 223 4.19 -10.02 -38.45
C SER A 223 3.72 -11.42 -38.89
N ALA A 224 4.39 -12.49 -38.44
CA ALA A 224 3.98 -13.87 -38.72
C ALA A 224 2.86 -14.34 -37.79
N ASP A 225 2.67 -13.69 -36.64
CA ASP A 225 1.64 -14.02 -35.65
C ASP A 225 0.28 -13.41 -36.03
N VAL A 226 0.27 -12.36 -36.84
CA VAL A 226 -0.93 -11.65 -37.29
C VAL A 226 -1.93 -12.59 -37.95
N GLY A 227 -3.17 -12.56 -37.45
CA GLY A 227 -4.27 -13.43 -37.86
C GLY A 227 -4.26 -14.80 -37.21
N GLY A 228 -3.38 -15.02 -36.23
CA GLY A 228 -3.26 -16.23 -35.43
C GLY A 228 -3.45 -15.98 -33.92
N GLU A 229 -3.08 -17.00 -33.16
CA GLU A 229 -3.10 -17.00 -31.69
C GLU A 229 -1.67 -17.21 -31.18
N VAL A 230 -1.28 -16.47 -30.16
CA VAL A 230 -0.01 -16.62 -29.44
C VAL A 230 -0.31 -16.96 -27.98
N GLU A 231 0.45 -17.89 -27.42
CA GLU A 231 0.36 -18.27 -26.01
C GLU A 231 1.52 -17.65 -25.23
N VAL A 232 1.21 -16.95 -24.14
CA VAL A 232 2.17 -16.34 -23.19
C VAL A 232 1.76 -16.77 -21.79
N ALA A 233 2.63 -17.49 -21.07
CA ALA A 233 2.32 -18.03 -19.73
C ALA A 233 0.92 -18.68 -19.62
N GLU A 234 0.61 -19.56 -20.59
CA GLU A 234 -0.67 -20.28 -20.73
C GLU A 234 -1.89 -19.42 -21.13
N GLU A 235 -1.75 -18.11 -21.23
CA GLU A 235 -2.78 -17.20 -21.72
C GLU A 235 -2.70 -17.03 -23.24
N ILE A 236 -3.87 -17.05 -23.91
CA ILE A 236 -3.98 -16.99 -25.37
C ILE A 236 -4.37 -15.58 -25.81
N PHE A 237 -3.58 -14.99 -26.71
CA PHE A 237 -3.83 -13.71 -27.35
C PHE A 237 -4.16 -13.91 -28.83
N GLU A 238 -5.27 -13.33 -29.29
CA GLU A 238 -5.57 -13.19 -30.72
C GLU A 238 -4.82 -11.98 -31.27
N ILE A 239 -3.98 -12.18 -32.29
CA ILE A 239 -3.10 -11.12 -32.82
C ILE A 239 -3.71 -10.51 -34.09
N GLY A 240 -4.13 -9.26 -34.00
CA GLY A 240 -4.59 -8.42 -35.10
C GLY A 240 -3.46 -7.75 -35.89
N GLU A 241 -3.83 -6.99 -36.92
CA GLU A 241 -2.85 -6.25 -37.74
C GLU A 241 -2.16 -5.14 -36.95
N ASP A 242 -2.85 -4.55 -35.98
CA ASP A 242 -2.34 -3.43 -35.18
C ASP A 242 -1.46 -3.90 -34.00
N ASP A 243 -1.44 -5.19 -33.66
CA ASP A 243 -0.70 -5.72 -32.52
C ASP A 243 0.77 -6.06 -32.85
N SER A 244 1.13 -6.14 -34.14
CA SER A 244 2.53 -6.34 -34.53
C SER A 244 3.20 -5.01 -34.88
N PRO A 245 4.21 -4.56 -34.10
CA PRO A 245 4.83 -3.26 -34.30
C PRO A 245 5.69 -3.18 -35.55
N GLY A 246 6.16 -4.31 -36.10
CA GLY A 246 7.17 -4.31 -37.16
C GLY A 246 8.41 -3.49 -36.78
N ASN A 247 8.68 -2.40 -37.49
CA ASN A 247 9.81 -1.51 -37.19
C ASN A 247 9.44 -0.36 -36.23
N ALA A 248 8.18 -0.23 -35.80
CA ALA A 248 7.71 0.87 -34.95
C ALA A 248 8.45 0.98 -33.62
N VAL A 249 8.85 -0.17 -33.05
CA VAL A 249 9.56 -0.26 -31.78
C VAL A 249 11.08 -0.41 -31.95
N GLN A 250 11.61 -0.21 -33.17
CA GLN A 250 13.04 -0.41 -33.41
C GLN A 250 13.89 0.58 -32.59
N GLY A 251 14.69 0.05 -31.65
CA GLY A 251 15.51 0.86 -30.75
C GLY A 251 14.71 1.53 -29.62
N ALA A 252 13.44 1.16 -29.44
CA ALA A 252 12.66 1.53 -28.27
C ALA A 252 13.28 0.90 -27.01
N GLN A 253 13.07 1.56 -25.88
CA GLN A 253 13.61 1.14 -24.58
C GLN A 253 12.53 1.28 -23.52
N PHE A 254 12.50 0.31 -22.61
CA PHE A 254 11.63 0.29 -21.46
C PHE A 254 12.46 0.05 -20.20
N VAL A 255 12.27 0.89 -19.20
CA VAL A 255 12.90 0.75 -17.89
C VAL A 255 11.81 0.85 -16.83
N GLY A 256 11.48 -0.27 -16.21
CA GLY A 256 10.57 -0.37 -15.08
C GLY A 256 11.32 -0.56 -13.76
N SER A 257 10.81 0.02 -12.69
CA SER A 257 11.18 -0.23 -11.29
C SER A 257 10.05 -0.96 -10.57
N VAL A 258 10.36 -2.10 -10.00
CA VAL A 258 9.48 -2.94 -9.18
C VAL A 258 9.85 -2.73 -7.71
N ASP A 259 8.92 -2.15 -6.96
CA ASP A 259 9.08 -1.90 -5.53
C ASP A 259 8.22 -2.86 -4.72
N PHE A 260 8.80 -3.42 -3.67
CA PHE A 260 8.10 -4.27 -2.70
C PHE A 260 8.09 -3.64 -1.32
N ALA A 261 6.91 -3.60 -0.70
CA ALA A 261 6.73 -3.14 0.67
C ALA A 261 6.04 -4.23 1.49
N ALA A 262 6.32 -4.27 2.80
CA ALA A 262 5.66 -5.20 3.70
C ALA A 262 5.26 -4.54 5.02
N GLU A 263 4.09 -4.92 5.54
CA GLU A 263 3.57 -4.50 6.84
C GLU A 263 3.12 -5.71 7.66
N GLN A 264 3.43 -5.75 8.95
CA GLN A 264 3.03 -6.86 9.82
C GLN A 264 1.49 -6.95 9.92
N CYS A 265 0.92 -8.15 9.85
CA CYS A 265 -0.55 -8.32 9.88
C CYS A 265 -1.18 -8.04 11.24
N ARG A 266 -0.42 -8.25 12.31
CA ARG A 266 -0.94 -8.22 13.67
C ARG A 266 -1.42 -6.81 14.03
N HIS A 267 -2.73 -6.68 14.27
CA HIS A 267 -3.41 -5.41 14.53
C HIS A 267 -3.36 -4.42 13.36
N ASN A 268 -3.32 -4.93 12.12
CA ASN A 268 -3.34 -4.13 10.91
C ASN A 268 -4.51 -4.57 10.02
N ASP A 269 -5.68 -3.95 10.21
CA ASP A 269 -6.87 -4.25 9.42
C ASP A 269 -6.85 -3.52 8.05
N ASN A 270 -6.02 -2.48 7.91
CA ASN A 270 -5.89 -1.62 6.73
C ASN A 270 -4.41 -1.47 6.32
N PRO A 271 -3.79 -2.51 5.75
CA PRO A 271 -2.38 -2.44 5.37
C PRO A 271 -2.14 -1.40 4.27
N PHE A 272 -0.99 -0.73 4.35
CA PHE A 272 -0.51 0.27 3.38
C PHE A 272 -1.43 1.50 3.20
N GLU A 273 -2.34 1.73 4.15
CA GLU A 273 -3.11 2.97 4.19
C GLU A 273 -2.17 4.14 4.50
N LYS A 274 -1.62 4.77 3.45
CA LYS A 274 -0.85 6.01 3.55
C LYS A 274 -1.71 6.99 4.33
N TYR A 275 -1.23 7.45 5.50
CA TYR A 275 -1.95 8.36 6.39
C TYR A 275 -2.79 9.37 5.62
N ASN A 276 -4.09 9.08 5.47
CA ASN A 276 -5.08 10.08 5.13
C ASN A 276 -5.24 10.96 6.37
N VAL A 277 -4.24 11.79 6.66
CA VAL A 277 -4.49 13.02 7.40
C VAL A 277 -5.27 13.90 6.43
N SER A 278 -6.56 13.56 6.27
CA SER A 278 -7.56 14.56 5.96
C SER A 278 -7.29 15.68 6.95
N THR A 279 -6.87 16.82 6.43
CA THR A 279 -6.82 18.08 7.16
C THR A 279 -8.25 18.52 7.48
N ASN A 280 -8.98 17.71 8.23
CA ASN A 280 -10.01 18.22 9.11
C ASN A 280 -9.29 18.82 10.30
N ALA A 281 -8.66 19.98 10.05
CA ALA A 281 -8.60 20.99 11.09
C ALA A 281 -10.01 21.05 11.69
N PRO A 282 -10.17 21.00 13.03
CA PRO A 282 -11.49 21.17 13.60
C PRO A 282 -12.05 22.46 13.00
N GLN A 283 -13.16 22.34 12.26
CA GLN A 283 -13.88 23.54 11.86
C GLN A 283 -14.18 24.25 13.17
N ALA A 284 -13.58 25.43 13.34
CA ALA A 284 -13.98 26.30 14.40
C ALA A 284 -15.45 26.61 14.11
N ASP A 285 -16.34 26.01 14.90
CA ASP A 285 -17.74 26.39 14.93
C ASP A 285 -17.79 27.92 15.03
N PRO A 286 -18.58 28.61 14.19
CA PRO A 286 -18.77 30.02 14.38
C PRO A 286 -19.39 30.18 15.77
N VAL A 287 -18.69 30.85 16.67
CA VAL A 287 -19.25 31.31 17.93
C VAL A 287 -20.40 32.24 17.56
N GLU A 288 -21.63 31.73 17.62
CA GLU A 288 -22.82 32.57 17.66
C GLU A 288 -22.68 33.49 18.87
N GLY A 289 -22.57 34.79 18.60
CA GLY A 289 -22.65 35.79 19.64
C GLY A 289 -24.09 35.86 20.12
N ASP A 290 -24.36 35.33 21.31
CA ASP A 290 -25.61 35.54 22.03
C ASP A 290 -25.75 37.04 22.35
N GLU A 291 -26.49 37.74 21.49
CA GLU A 291 -27.12 39.01 21.81
C GLU A 291 -28.35 38.74 22.69
N ASP A 292 -28.15 38.69 24.01
CA ASP A 292 -29.26 38.82 24.97
C ASP A 292 -28.96 39.96 25.94
N GLY A 293 -29.19 41.18 25.44
CA GLY A 293 -29.45 42.35 26.28
C GLY A 293 -30.88 42.29 26.80
N ASN A 294 -31.06 41.93 28.08
CA ASN A 294 -32.32 42.17 28.78
C ASN A 294 -32.18 43.39 29.71
N GLY A 295 -33.06 44.36 29.50
CA GLY A 295 -33.20 45.56 30.30
C GLY A 295 -33.69 45.30 31.73
N ASP A 296 -33.42 46.22 32.64
CA ASP A 296 -34.38 47.25 33.02
C ASP A 296 -33.88 48.04 34.26
N ASP A 297 -33.88 49.36 34.10
CA ASP A 297 -34.42 50.39 35.00
C ASP A 297 -33.97 50.47 36.48
N ASP A 298 -33.29 51.56 36.86
CA ASP A 298 -33.94 52.84 37.26
C ASP A 298 -33.16 53.67 38.31
N LEU A 299 -33.29 55.00 38.16
CA LEU A 299 -33.21 56.14 39.10
C LEU A 299 -31.91 56.91 39.40
N THR A 300 -31.93 58.15 38.85
CA THR A 300 -31.67 59.48 39.48
C THR A 300 -30.22 59.84 39.83
N GLU A 301 -29.70 61.07 39.72
CA GLU A 301 -30.24 62.43 39.56
C GLU A 301 -29.03 63.35 39.22
N GLY A 302 -29.25 64.53 38.60
CA GLY A 302 -28.32 65.67 38.75
C GLY A 302 -28.03 66.52 37.52
N ASP A 303 -28.79 67.62 37.37
CA ASP A 303 -28.51 68.77 36.50
C ASP A 303 -27.17 69.46 36.81
N GLY A 304 -26.55 70.12 35.81
CA GLY A 304 -25.53 71.14 36.07
C GLY A 304 -24.65 71.55 34.89
N GLU A 305 -25.09 72.61 34.19
CA GLU A 305 -24.38 73.56 33.30
C GLU A 305 -23.80 73.11 31.95
#